data_AF-A0A8D8F3B8-F1
#
_entry.id   AF-A0A8D8F3B8-F1
#
_cell.length_a   1.000
_cell.length_b   1.000
_cell.length_c   1.000
_cell.angle_alpha   90.00
_cell.angle_beta   90.00
_cell.angle_gamma   90.00
#
_symmetry.space_group_name_H-M   'P 1'
#
loop_
_entity.id
_entity.type
_entity.pdbx_description
1 polymer ?
#
loop_
_entity_poly.entity_id
_entity_poly.type
_entity_poly.pdbx_seq_one_letter_code
_entity_poly.pdbx_strand_id
1 'polypeptide(L)'
;RAFYEMLSQSCYSIFSLFSSVFFLNQEKNESGQMALIGGGFSNNVNKLFNDPELSDVAIVLDNDDGLDTTGATKTFHAHRVILATMSDYFRSMLFGSFVEATKKEIRLPGVPYSTFMKVMEFVYLGKTFPSSGTLEEVVEFYSLVRMLLMDSKMNSWPDGPTV
;
A
#
# COMPACT_ATOMS: atom_id res chain seq x y z
N ARG A 1 -8.76 23.82 15.69
CA ARG A 1 -10.13 23.53 15.20
C ARG A 1 -10.33 23.97 13.75
N ALA A 2 -10.02 25.23 13.39
CA ALA A 2 -10.07 25.70 12.00
C ALA A 2 -9.11 24.97 11.02
N PHE A 3 -7.93 24.56 11.48
CA PHE A 3 -6.95 23.85 10.62
C PHE A 3 -7.38 22.42 10.23
N TYR A 4 -8.14 21.74 11.09
CA TYR A 4 -8.68 20.39 10.83
C TYR A 4 -9.89 20.45 9.86
N GLU A 5 -10.69 21.51 9.92
CA GLU A 5 -11.81 21.70 8.99
C GLU A 5 -11.35 22.14 7.59
N MET A 6 -10.22 22.87 7.50
CA MET A 6 -9.62 23.25 6.21
C MET A 6 -9.02 22.05 5.45
N LEU A 7 -8.50 21.06 6.18
CA LEU A 7 -8.02 19.80 5.59
C LEU A 7 -9.17 18.84 5.23
N SER A 8 -10.32 18.93 5.92
CA SER A 8 -11.51 18.14 5.59
C SER A 8 -12.07 18.51 4.22
N GLN A 9 -12.25 19.79 3.90
CA GLN A 9 -12.93 20.18 2.64
C GLN A 9 -12.11 19.89 1.39
N SER A 10 -10.78 20.06 1.42
CA SER A 10 -9.90 19.70 0.30
C SER A 10 -9.82 18.18 0.09
N CYS A 11 -9.86 17.39 1.16
CA CYS A 11 -9.89 15.93 1.07
C CYS A 11 -11.24 15.39 0.57
N TYR A 12 -12.37 16.05 0.86
CA TYR A 12 -13.68 15.66 0.31
C TYR A 12 -13.75 15.82 -1.20
N SER A 13 -13.12 16.84 -1.79
CA SER A 13 -13.05 17.00 -3.25
C SER A 13 -12.20 15.91 -3.90
N ILE A 14 -11.08 15.53 -3.27
CA ILE A 14 -10.22 14.43 -3.75
C ILE A 14 -10.92 13.07 -3.59
N PHE A 15 -11.66 12.85 -2.49
CA PHE A 15 -12.40 11.62 -2.23
C PHE A 15 -13.67 11.50 -3.08
N SER A 16 -14.36 12.62 -3.35
CA SER A 16 -15.48 12.72 -4.29
C SER A 16 -15.02 12.51 -5.73
N LEU A 17 -13.85 13.05 -6.10
CA LEU A 17 -13.22 12.76 -7.39
C LEU A 17 -12.86 11.27 -7.45
N PHE A 18 -12.20 10.70 -6.43
CA PHE A 18 -11.88 9.27 -6.39
C PHE A 18 -13.13 8.38 -6.55
N SER A 19 -14.23 8.73 -5.88
CA SER A 19 -15.48 7.97 -5.99
C SER A 19 -16.17 8.16 -7.35
N SER A 20 -16.22 9.38 -7.90
CA SER A 20 -16.86 9.67 -9.19
C SER A 20 -16.06 9.14 -10.38
N VAL A 21 -14.74 9.14 -10.26
CA VAL A 21 -13.77 8.67 -11.25
C VAL A 21 -13.70 7.14 -11.27
N PHE A 22 -13.87 6.49 -10.11
CA PHE A 22 -14.00 5.04 -10.01
C PHE A 22 -15.37 4.55 -10.51
N PHE A 23 -16.45 5.32 -10.31
CA PHE A 23 -17.79 4.97 -10.81
C PHE A 23 -17.97 5.16 -12.33
N LEU A 24 -17.16 5.98 -13.00
CA LEU A 24 -17.26 6.22 -14.45
C LEU A 24 -16.39 5.31 -15.34
N ASN A 25 -15.66 4.35 -14.77
CA ASN A 25 -14.81 3.42 -15.54
C ASN A 25 -15.44 2.03 -15.77
N GLN A 26 -16.76 1.92 -15.63
CA GLN A 26 -17.51 0.69 -15.93
C GLN A 26 -18.08 0.64 -17.35
N GLU A 27 -17.54 1.40 -18.31
CA GLU A 27 -17.82 1.17 -19.73
C GLU A 27 -16.60 0.57 -20.44
N LYS A 28 -16.71 -0.73 -20.69
CA LYS A 28 -15.75 -1.60 -21.39
C LYS A 28 -15.22 -0.96 -22.68
N ASN A 29 -13.89 -0.99 -22.83
CA ASN A 29 -13.25 -0.91 -24.15
C ASN A 29 -12.48 -2.20 -24.39
N GLU A 30 -12.68 -2.81 -25.55
CA GLU A 30 -12.14 -4.10 -26.00
C GLU A 30 -10.61 -4.09 -26.25
N SER A 31 -9.92 -3.02 -25.83
CA SER A 31 -8.46 -2.90 -25.74
C SER A 31 -7.94 -2.85 -24.30
N GLY A 32 -8.81 -3.04 -23.30
CA GLY A 32 -8.43 -3.37 -21.92
C GLY A 32 -7.77 -2.24 -21.10
N GLN A 33 -7.87 -0.98 -21.52
CA GLN A 33 -7.34 0.15 -20.73
C GLN A 33 -8.40 1.23 -20.49
N MET A 34 -8.82 1.35 -19.23
CA MET A 34 -9.63 2.46 -18.72
C MET A 34 -8.68 3.54 -18.20
N ALA A 35 -8.29 4.46 -19.09
CA ALA A 35 -7.38 5.56 -18.76
C ALA A 35 -8.14 6.73 -18.15
N LEU A 36 -7.95 6.95 -16.86
CA LEU A 36 -8.26 8.21 -16.21
C LEU A 36 -7.41 9.31 -16.82
N ILE A 37 -7.93 9.97 -17.86
CA ILE A 37 -7.29 11.09 -18.55
C ILE A 37 -5.77 10.85 -18.69
N GLY A 38 -5.43 9.85 -19.51
CA GLY A 38 -4.07 9.68 -20.06
C GLY A 38 -2.96 9.34 -19.07
N GLY A 39 -3.14 8.42 -18.11
CA GLY A 39 -2.06 7.71 -17.41
C GLY A 39 -1.08 8.55 -16.55
N GLY A 40 -1.15 9.88 -16.60
CA GLY A 40 -0.17 10.77 -15.99
C GLY A 40 -0.18 10.72 -14.47
N PHE A 41 -1.36 10.67 -13.85
CA PHE A 41 -1.47 10.58 -12.39
C PHE A 41 -0.92 9.25 -11.87
N SER A 42 -1.35 8.12 -12.42
CA SER A 42 -0.85 6.79 -12.04
C SER A 42 0.66 6.67 -12.27
N ASN A 43 1.18 7.17 -13.39
CA ASN A 43 2.63 7.16 -13.67
C ASN A 43 3.44 7.98 -12.65
N ASN A 44 2.88 9.05 -12.09
CA ASN A 44 3.55 9.86 -11.08
C ASN A 44 3.42 9.25 -9.68
N VAL A 45 2.27 8.66 -9.35
CA VAL A 45 2.09 7.94 -8.06
C VAL A 45 2.95 6.69 -8.01
N ASN A 46 3.13 5.98 -9.12
CA ASN A 46 4.02 4.82 -9.21
C ASN A 46 5.48 5.15 -8.85
N LYS A 47 5.92 6.40 -9.07
CA LYS A 47 7.28 6.84 -8.69
C LYS A 47 7.47 6.96 -7.19
N LEU A 48 6.40 7.01 -6.40
CA LEU A 48 6.45 7.05 -4.94
C LEU A 48 6.79 5.69 -4.32
N PHE A 49 6.80 4.61 -5.12
CA PHE A 49 7.12 3.28 -4.64
C PHE A 49 8.58 3.20 -4.21
N ASN A 50 8.80 2.96 -2.91
CA ASN A 50 10.12 2.91 -2.28
C ASN A 50 10.97 4.18 -2.53
N ASP A 51 10.34 5.34 -2.64
CA ASP A 51 11.03 6.61 -2.88
C ASP A 51 11.55 7.23 -1.58
N PRO A 52 12.88 7.38 -1.39
CA PRO A 52 13.43 7.99 -0.18
C PRO A 52 13.19 9.49 -0.09
N GLU A 53 13.00 10.21 -1.20
CA GLU A 53 12.92 11.68 -1.21
C GLU A 53 11.61 12.19 -0.62
N LEU A 54 10.49 11.59 -1.00
CA LEU A 54 9.15 12.01 -0.56
C LEU A 54 8.59 11.16 0.60
N SER A 55 9.30 10.11 1.02
CA SER A 55 8.91 9.29 2.17
C SER A 55 8.95 10.06 3.50
N ASP A 56 7.91 9.86 4.32
CA ASP A 56 7.82 10.38 5.68
C ASP A 56 7.94 9.28 6.75
N VAL A 57 8.10 8.02 6.33
CA VAL A 57 8.37 6.87 7.20
C VAL A 57 9.22 5.80 6.50
N ALA A 58 10.12 5.19 7.25
CA ALA A 58 10.93 4.04 6.86
C ALA A 58 10.46 2.78 7.60
N ILE A 59 10.21 1.69 6.87
CA ILE A 59 9.85 0.39 7.43
C ILE A 59 11.06 -0.53 7.37
N VAL A 60 11.55 -0.98 8.53
CA VAL A 60 12.69 -1.88 8.66
C VAL A 60 12.20 -3.32 8.76
N LEU A 61 12.70 -4.16 7.86
CA LEU A 61 12.25 -5.53 7.61
C LEU A 61 13.45 -6.47 7.65
N ASP A 62 13.18 -7.77 7.82
CA ASP A 62 14.23 -8.77 7.82
C ASP A 62 14.66 -9.09 6.38
N ASN A 63 15.97 -9.16 6.14
CA ASN A 63 16.50 -9.49 4.82
C ASN A 63 16.39 -10.99 4.58
N ASP A 64 15.70 -11.38 3.52
CA ASP A 64 15.45 -12.76 3.12
C ASP A 64 16.14 -13.14 1.81
N ASP A 65 16.92 -12.23 1.23
CA ASP A 65 17.89 -12.54 0.20
C ASP A 65 18.88 -13.56 0.77
N GLY A 66 18.76 -14.84 0.41
CA GLY A 66 19.49 -15.99 0.99
C GLY A 66 21.02 -15.97 0.90
N LEU A 67 21.64 -14.80 0.71
CA LEU A 67 23.06 -14.53 0.68
C LEU A 67 23.63 -14.15 2.06
N ASP A 68 22.81 -13.80 3.05
CA ASP A 68 23.31 -13.34 4.35
C ASP A 68 22.53 -13.88 5.56
N THR A 69 23.12 -14.84 6.27
CA THR A 69 22.59 -15.40 7.53
C THR A 69 22.84 -14.48 8.75
N THR A 70 23.37 -13.27 8.57
CA THR A 70 23.73 -12.37 9.68
C THR A 70 22.63 -11.39 10.08
N GLY A 71 21.36 -11.81 10.18
CA GLY A 71 20.29 -10.96 10.74
C GLY A 71 20.18 -9.57 10.11
N ALA A 72 20.62 -9.43 8.86
CA ALA A 72 20.63 -8.17 8.15
C ALA A 72 19.20 -7.67 7.95
N THR A 73 19.02 -6.36 8.02
CA THR A 73 17.71 -5.73 7.81
C THR A 73 17.74 -4.88 6.55
N LYS A 74 16.61 -4.82 5.86
CA LYS A 74 16.39 -3.88 4.74
C LYS A 74 15.33 -2.86 5.09
N THR A 75 15.44 -1.69 4.46
CA THR A 75 14.52 -0.58 4.68
C THR A 75 13.67 -0.34 3.44
N PHE A 76 12.36 -0.18 3.66
CA PHE A 76 11.40 0.26 2.66
C PHE A 76 10.92 1.68 2.97
N HIS A 77 11.08 2.59 2.03
CA HIS A 77 10.65 3.98 2.15
C HIS A 77 9.18 4.13 1.76
N ALA A 78 8.36 4.67 2.65
CA ALA A 78 6.92 4.71 2.49
C ALA A 78 6.29 6.04 2.93
N HIS A 79 5.00 6.17 2.61
CA HIS A 79 4.19 7.33 2.91
C HIS A 79 3.11 6.96 3.93
N ARG A 80 3.12 7.61 5.10
CA ARG A 80 2.21 7.33 6.22
C ARG A 80 0.75 7.38 5.80
N VAL A 81 0.40 8.34 4.95
CA VAL A 81 -0.97 8.51 4.43
C VAL A 81 -1.42 7.33 3.57
N ILE A 82 -0.54 6.77 2.74
CA ILE A 82 -0.85 5.62 1.89
C ILE A 82 -1.02 4.38 2.75
N LEU A 83 -0.08 4.11 3.66
CA LEU A 83 -0.14 2.97 4.57
C LEU A 83 -1.41 2.99 5.45
N ALA A 84 -1.72 4.13 6.07
CA ALA A 84 -2.89 4.27 6.95
C ALA A 84 -4.24 4.26 6.20
N THR A 85 -4.23 4.46 4.88
CA THR A 85 -5.44 4.34 4.06
C THR A 85 -5.73 2.88 3.73
N MET A 86 -4.66 2.09 3.51
CA MET A 86 -4.74 0.72 3.02
C MET A 86 -4.66 -0.34 4.12
N SER A 87 -4.23 0.03 5.33
CA SER A 87 -4.04 -0.87 6.46
C SER A 87 -4.51 -0.23 7.76
N ASP A 88 -5.46 -0.88 8.43
CA ASP A 88 -5.95 -0.44 9.74
C ASP A 88 -4.89 -0.62 10.84
N TYR A 89 -3.97 -1.57 10.65
CA TYR A 89 -2.78 -1.73 11.50
C TYR A 89 -1.90 -0.47 11.45
N PHE A 90 -1.47 -0.06 10.26
CA PHE A 90 -0.67 1.15 10.10
C PHE A 90 -1.43 2.41 10.48
N ARG A 91 -2.74 2.48 10.20
CA ARG A 91 -3.59 3.60 10.64
C ARG A 91 -3.56 3.78 12.15
N SER A 92 -3.76 2.70 12.90
CA SER A 92 -3.76 2.71 14.35
C SER A 92 -2.38 3.04 14.92
N MET A 93 -1.32 2.50 14.31
CA MET A 93 0.06 2.73 14.74
C MET A 93 0.55 4.16 14.46
N LEU A 94 0.25 4.71 13.28
CA LEU A 94 0.76 6.01 12.82
C LEU A 94 -0.09 7.20 13.26
N PHE A 95 -1.39 7.01 13.44
CA PHE A 95 -2.33 8.09 13.78
C PHE A 95 -3.06 7.86 15.12
N GLY A 96 -2.74 6.77 15.82
CA GLY A 96 -3.18 6.57 17.20
C GLY A 96 -2.35 7.38 18.20
N SER A 97 -2.60 7.14 19.48
CA SER A 97 -1.89 7.79 20.59
C SER A 97 -0.56 7.11 20.98
N PHE A 98 -0.05 6.22 20.12
CA PHE A 98 1.16 5.45 20.36
C PHE A 98 2.42 6.27 20.04
N VAL A 99 3.56 5.93 20.67
CA VAL A 99 4.84 6.63 20.47
C VAL A 99 5.32 6.51 19.01
N GLU A 100 4.97 5.39 18.38
CA GLU A 100 5.18 5.06 16.97
C GLU A 100 4.61 6.11 16.02
N ALA A 101 3.57 6.84 16.42
CA ALA A 101 3.00 7.93 15.62
C ALA A 101 4.04 9.03 15.33
N THR A 102 5.03 9.21 16.21
CA THR A 102 6.08 10.24 16.04
C THR A 102 7.38 9.69 15.47
N LYS A 103 7.50 8.36 15.30
CA LYS A 103 8.72 7.74 14.80
C LYS A 103 8.81 7.85 13.28
N LYS A 104 10.00 8.17 12.80
CA LYS A 104 10.34 8.15 11.36
C LYS A 104 10.72 6.75 10.87
N GLU A 105 10.95 5.82 11.79
CA GLU A 105 11.36 4.45 11.50
C GLU A 105 10.50 3.47 12.30
N ILE A 106 10.01 2.43 11.63
CA ILE A 106 9.15 1.39 12.21
C ILE A 106 9.73 0.04 11.84
N ARG A 107 10.01 -0.80 12.84
CA ARG A 107 10.52 -2.15 12.61
C ARG A 107 9.40 -3.17 12.63
N LEU A 108 9.37 -4.05 11.63
CA LEU A 108 8.46 -5.19 11.54
C LEU A 108 9.29 -6.49 11.59
N PRO A 109 9.62 -6.98 12.79
CA PRO A 109 10.40 -8.21 12.93
C PRO A 109 9.59 -9.43 12.49
N GLY A 110 10.26 -10.40 11.89
CA GLY A 110 9.66 -11.63 11.36
C GLY A 110 8.96 -11.47 10.02
N VAL A 111 9.05 -10.29 9.39
CA VAL A 111 8.48 -10.03 8.06
C VAL A 111 9.60 -10.01 7.02
N PRO A 112 9.59 -10.95 6.05
CA PRO A 112 10.53 -10.96 4.93
C PRO A 112 10.37 -9.72 4.06
N TYR A 113 11.48 -9.10 3.67
CA TYR A 113 11.48 -7.92 2.80
C TYR A 113 10.81 -8.22 1.44
N SER A 114 11.10 -9.39 0.83
CA SER A 114 10.53 -9.74 -0.47
C SER A 114 9.00 -9.85 -0.44
N THR A 115 8.43 -10.45 0.61
CA THR A 115 6.98 -10.60 0.78
C THR A 115 6.32 -9.25 1.06
N PHE A 116 6.94 -8.40 1.89
CA PHE A 116 6.45 -7.03 2.11
C PHE A 116 6.45 -6.19 0.83
N MET A 117 7.50 -6.31 0.00
CA MET A 117 7.58 -5.64 -1.29
C MET A 117 6.40 -6.01 -2.20
N LYS A 118 6.05 -7.30 -2.30
CA LYS A 118 4.91 -7.76 -3.11
C LYS A 118 3.59 -7.13 -2.62
N VAL A 119 3.37 -7.03 -1.31
CA VAL A 119 2.19 -6.36 -0.75
C VAL A 119 2.19 -4.86 -1.06
N MET A 120 3.36 -4.20 -0.99
CA MET A 120 3.46 -2.78 -1.33
C MET A 120 3.30 -2.51 -2.83
N GLU A 121 3.71 -3.42 -3.72
CA GLU A 121 3.43 -3.31 -5.15
C GLU A 121 1.91 -3.33 -5.41
N PHE A 122 1.16 -4.15 -4.68
CA PHE A 122 -0.30 -4.12 -4.72
C PHE A 122 -0.85 -2.77 -4.25
N VAL A 123 -0.33 -2.22 -3.14
CA VAL A 123 -0.78 -0.94 -2.57
C VAL A 123 -0.49 0.27 -3.47
N TYR A 124 0.72 0.37 -4.02
CA TYR A 124 1.16 1.56 -4.76
C TYR A 124 0.85 1.48 -6.25
N LEU A 125 0.93 0.28 -6.83
CA LEU A 125 0.88 0.09 -8.29
C LEU A 125 -0.41 -0.58 -8.75
N GLY A 126 -1.25 -1.06 -7.82
CA GLY A 126 -2.46 -1.82 -8.14
C GLY A 126 -2.18 -3.15 -8.84
N LYS A 127 -0.94 -3.65 -8.76
CA LYS A 127 -0.57 -4.95 -9.35
C LYS A 127 -1.22 -6.08 -8.57
N THR A 128 -1.99 -6.92 -9.24
CA THR A 128 -2.51 -8.16 -8.66
C THR A 128 -1.37 -9.16 -8.45
N PHE A 129 -1.51 -10.04 -7.45
CA PHE A 129 -0.56 -11.11 -7.23
C PHE A 129 -0.40 -11.95 -8.52
N PRO A 130 0.84 -12.27 -8.95
CA PRO A 130 1.03 -13.11 -10.13
C PRO A 130 0.48 -14.51 -9.83
N SER A 131 -0.50 -14.96 -10.61
CA SER A 131 -1.13 -16.29 -10.50
C SER A 131 -0.18 -17.47 -10.70
N SER A 132 1.12 -17.21 -10.89
CA SER A 132 2.20 -18.17 -11.14
C SER A 132 3.15 -18.35 -9.94
N GLY A 133 2.85 -17.77 -8.77
CA GLY A 133 3.66 -17.98 -7.54
C GLY A 133 3.48 -19.38 -6.95
N THR A 134 4.43 -19.82 -6.11
CA THR A 134 4.28 -21.09 -5.38
C THR A 134 3.23 -20.98 -4.27
N LEU A 135 2.72 -22.12 -3.79
CA LEU A 135 1.73 -22.14 -2.70
C LEU A 135 2.26 -21.44 -1.45
N GLU A 136 3.55 -21.61 -1.16
CA GLU A 136 4.23 -21.00 -0.03
C GLU A 136 4.24 -19.46 -0.14
N GLU A 137 4.61 -18.92 -1.31
CA GLU A 137 4.63 -17.46 -1.55
C GLU A 137 3.23 -16.84 -1.41
N VAL A 138 2.21 -17.56 -1.89
CA VAL A 138 0.82 -17.18 -1.76
C VAL A 138 0.43 -17.11 -0.29
N VAL A 139 0.70 -18.18 0.48
CA VAL A 139 0.37 -18.25 1.91
C VAL A 139 1.07 -17.14 2.69
N GLU A 140 2.35 -16.88 2.42
CA GLU A 140 3.10 -15.81 3.06
C GLU A 140 2.50 -14.43 2.77
N PHE A 141 2.16 -14.17 1.50
CA PHE A 141 1.52 -12.92 1.08
C PHE A 141 0.20 -12.69 1.84
N TYR A 142 -0.71 -13.67 1.82
CA TYR A 142 -2.00 -13.53 2.52
C TYR A 142 -1.85 -13.44 4.03
N SER A 143 -0.88 -14.15 4.60
CA SER A 143 -0.57 -14.06 6.03
C SER A 143 -0.15 -12.64 6.40
N LEU A 144 0.68 -12.01 5.56
CA LEU A 144 1.11 -10.63 5.76
C LEU A 144 -0.05 -9.63 5.56
N VAL A 145 -0.86 -9.78 4.52
CA VAL A 145 -2.07 -8.97 4.27
C VAL A 145 -3.00 -8.99 5.48
N ARG A 146 -3.23 -10.18 6.05
CA ARG A 146 -4.06 -10.36 7.23
C ARG A 146 -3.42 -9.75 8.48
N MET A 147 -2.12 -9.94 8.68
CA MET A 147 -1.37 -9.33 9.80
C MET A 147 -1.47 -7.80 9.75
N LEU A 148 -1.39 -7.22 8.55
CA LEU A 148 -1.52 -5.78 8.31
C LEU A 148 -2.98 -5.29 8.30
N LEU A 149 -3.96 -6.17 8.55
CA LEU A 149 -5.38 -5.84 8.60
C LEU A 149 -5.87 -5.14 7.31
N MET A 150 -5.53 -5.72 6.16
CA MET A 150 -5.87 -5.17 4.83
C MET A 150 -7.09 -5.84 4.17
N ASP A 151 -7.67 -6.86 4.81
CA ASP A 151 -8.73 -7.72 4.26
C ASP A 151 -9.97 -6.94 3.80
N SER A 152 -10.36 -5.92 4.58
CA SER A 152 -11.52 -5.08 4.29
C SER A 152 -11.39 -4.28 3.00
N LYS A 153 -10.15 -3.94 2.62
CA LYS A 153 -9.85 -3.20 1.39
C LYS A 153 -9.68 -4.13 0.22
N MET A 154 -9.06 -5.29 0.42
CA MET A 154 -8.84 -6.26 -0.65
C MET A 154 -10.14 -6.86 -1.19
N ASN A 155 -11.11 -7.14 -0.32
CA ASN A 155 -12.42 -7.69 -0.73
C ASN A 155 -13.32 -6.68 -1.46
N SER A 156 -12.98 -5.39 -1.45
CA SER A 156 -13.73 -4.34 -2.12
C SER A 156 -13.30 -4.09 -3.57
N TRP A 157 -12.22 -4.73 -4.02
CA TRP A 157 -11.72 -4.61 -5.39
C TRP A 157 -12.39 -5.64 -6.32
N PRO A 158 -12.86 -5.22 -7.51
CA PRO A 158 -13.61 -6.08 -8.42
C PRO A 158 -12.82 -7.29 -8.95
N ASP A 159 -11.48 -7.19 -8.96
CA ASP A 159 -10.55 -8.25 -9.35
C ASP A 159 -9.91 -8.94 -8.14
N GLY A 160 -10.59 -8.93 -6.98
CA GLY A 160 -10.17 -9.68 -5.81
C GLY A 160 -9.88 -11.14 -6.18
N PRO A 161 -8.92 -11.80 -5.52
CA PRO A 161 -8.61 -13.19 -5.81
C PRO A 161 -9.87 -14.01 -5.56
N THR A 162 -10.53 -14.39 -6.64
CA THR A 162 -11.65 -15.31 -6.61
C THR A 162 -11.09 -16.63 -6.11
N VAL A 163 -11.38 -16.94 -4.85
CA VAL A 163 -11.13 -18.25 -4.24
C VAL A 163 -11.87 -19.32 -5.04
#